data_AF-A0A4R2RG37-F1
#
_entry.id   AF-A0A4R2RG37-F1
#
_cell.length_a   1.000
_cell.length_b   1.000
_cell.length_c   1.000
_cell.angle_alpha   90.00
_cell.angle_beta   90.00
_cell.angle_gamma   90.00
#
_symmetry.space_group_name_H-M   'P 1'
#
loop_
_entity.id
_entity.type
_entity.pdbx_description
1 polymer ?
#
loop_
_entity_poly.entity_id
_entity_poly.type
_entity_poly.pdbx_seq_one_letter_code
_entity_poly.pdbx_strand_id
1 'polypeptide(L)'
;MESVSIKIKKTIENTIEKTEFNVSEYVRKTFLMYSGEPEYIEIQFDNSLINVILDKFGQDIDIEKVDGNSFKIVFEAAVSDGLFRWVLSWGSDAKVLSPNSLIERIKTESHKVANLY
;
A
#
# COMPACT_ATOMS: atom_id res chain seq x y z
N MET A 1 -64.52 -9.55 19.49
CA MET A 1 -63.54 -8.48 19.77
C MET A 1 -62.17 -9.15 19.82
N GLU A 2 -61.39 -8.80 18.79
CA GLU A 2 -59.97 -9.02 18.50
C GLU A 2 -59.17 -10.17 19.12
N SER A 3 -58.73 -11.04 18.20
CA SER A 3 -57.53 -11.86 18.24
C SER A 3 -56.25 -11.01 18.16
N VAL A 4 -55.24 -11.33 18.97
CA VAL A 4 -53.84 -11.11 18.57
C VAL A 4 -52.99 -12.30 19.01
N SER A 5 -52.62 -13.12 18.03
CA SER A 5 -51.55 -14.12 18.14
C SER A 5 -50.23 -13.44 17.81
N ILE A 6 -49.30 -13.35 18.77
CA ILE A 6 -47.95 -12.83 18.50
C ILE A 6 -47.11 -14.00 17.96
N LYS A 7 -46.96 -14.04 16.63
CA LYS A 7 -45.95 -14.85 15.94
C LYS A 7 -44.58 -14.20 16.16
N ILE A 8 -43.71 -14.85 16.93
CA ILE A 8 -42.31 -14.44 17.04
C ILE A 8 -41.65 -14.70 15.67
N LYS A 9 -41.17 -13.62 15.07
CA LYS A 9 -40.64 -13.53 13.71
C LYS A 9 -39.30 -14.29 13.63
N LYS A 10 -39.18 -15.15 12.63
CA LYS A 10 -38.00 -15.93 12.26
C LYS A 10 -36.89 -15.02 11.70
N THR A 11 -35.65 -15.49 11.86
CA THR A 11 -34.48 -15.27 10.98
C THR A 11 -33.48 -14.18 11.41
N ILE A 12 -32.40 -14.63 12.06
CA ILE A 12 -31.06 -14.09 11.82
C ILE A 12 -30.22 -15.22 11.21
N GLU A 13 -30.54 -15.57 9.97
CA GLU A 13 -29.54 -16.16 9.07
C GLU A 13 -28.71 -14.99 8.56
N ASN A 14 -27.76 -14.51 9.37
CA ASN A 14 -26.63 -13.79 8.82
C ASN A 14 -25.65 -14.86 8.34
N THR A 15 -25.80 -15.24 7.08
CA THR A 15 -24.71 -15.78 6.28
C THR A 15 -23.55 -14.81 6.40
N ILE A 16 -22.64 -15.06 7.34
CA ILE A 16 -21.29 -14.52 7.24
C ILE A 16 -20.74 -15.25 6.01
N GLU A 17 -20.91 -14.65 4.83
CA GLU A 17 -20.01 -14.95 3.74
C GLU A 17 -18.63 -14.71 4.32
N LYS A 18 -17.95 -15.81 4.59
CA LYS A 18 -16.54 -15.85 4.94
C LYS A 18 -15.80 -15.47 3.67
N THR A 19 -15.92 -14.21 3.28
CA THR A 19 -15.02 -13.59 2.32
C THR A 19 -13.66 -13.74 2.94
N GLU A 20 -12.81 -14.55 2.33
CA GLU A 20 -11.40 -14.62 2.71
C GLU A 20 -10.87 -13.21 2.62
N PHE A 21 -10.72 -12.56 3.77
CA PHE A 21 -10.14 -11.23 3.84
C PHE A 21 -8.67 -11.38 3.45
N ASN A 22 -8.41 -11.20 2.16
CA ASN A 22 -7.07 -11.25 1.62
C ASN A 22 -6.38 -9.94 1.98
N VAL A 23 -5.59 -9.98 3.07
CA VAL A 23 -4.81 -8.84 3.56
C VAL A 23 -3.94 -8.26 2.45
N SER A 24 -3.38 -9.11 1.59
CA SER A 24 -2.57 -8.72 0.44
C SER A 24 -3.37 -7.88 -0.56
N GLU A 25 -4.61 -8.29 -0.86
CA GLU A 25 -5.53 -7.55 -1.71
C GLU A 25 -5.97 -6.23 -1.05
N TYR A 26 -6.19 -6.22 0.26
CA TYR A 26 -6.53 -5.01 1.02
C TYR A 26 -5.39 -3.99 1.07
N VAL A 27 -4.15 -4.45 1.27
CA VAL A 27 -2.95 -3.60 1.23
C VAL A 27 -2.73 -3.08 -0.18
N ARG A 28 -2.85 -3.93 -1.22
CA ARG A 28 -2.84 -3.48 -2.63
C ARG A 28 -3.91 -2.42 -2.86
N LYS A 29 -5.16 -2.67 -2.42
CA LYS A 29 -6.27 -1.72 -2.52
C LYS A 29 -6.00 -0.41 -1.79
N THR A 30 -5.31 -0.42 -0.65
CA THR A 30 -4.99 0.81 0.10
C THR A 30 -4.10 1.76 -0.72
N PHE A 31 -3.20 1.22 -1.58
CA PHE A 31 -2.45 2.04 -2.54
C PHE A 31 -3.27 2.40 -3.79
N LEU A 32 -4.20 1.54 -4.21
CA LEU A 32 -5.07 1.73 -5.38
C LEU A 32 -6.31 2.58 -5.11
N MET A 33 -6.60 2.95 -3.87
CA MET A 33 -7.79 3.75 -3.50
C MET A 33 -7.65 5.25 -3.75
N TYR A 34 -6.53 5.69 -4.30
CA TYR A 34 -6.37 7.07 -4.75
C TYR A 34 -6.54 7.14 -6.27
N SER A 35 -7.48 7.98 -6.70
CA SER A 35 -7.74 8.29 -8.10
C SER A 35 -6.46 8.71 -8.83
N GLY A 36 -6.08 7.96 -9.86
CA GLY A 36 -4.95 8.25 -10.74
C GLY A 36 -4.77 7.09 -11.72
N GLU A 37 -4.13 7.35 -12.86
CA GLU A 37 -3.73 6.27 -13.77
C GLU A 37 -2.65 5.43 -13.07
N PRO A 38 -2.79 4.09 -13.04
CA PRO A 38 -1.77 3.22 -12.50
C PRO A 38 -0.51 3.31 -13.35
N GLU A 39 0.63 3.45 -12.70
CA GLU A 39 1.95 3.45 -13.33
C GLU A 39 2.89 2.50 -12.58
N TYR A 40 3.97 2.08 -13.24
CA TYR A 40 5.00 1.26 -12.62
C TYR A 40 5.90 2.11 -11.71
N ILE A 41 5.88 1.79 -10.43
CA ILE A 41 6.71 2.39 -9.41
C ILE A 41 7.91 1.48 -9.17
N GLU A 42 9.12 2.04 -9.27
CA GLU A 42 10.37 1.35 -8.96
C GLU A 42 11.02 2.00 -7.76
N ILE A 43 11.29 1.21 -6.72
CA ILE A 43 11.90 1.68 -5.48
C ILE A 43 13.02 0.74 -5.08
N GLN A 44 14.19 1.32 -4.80
CA GLN A 44 15.34 0.65 -4.19
C GLN A 44 15.28 0.82 -2.67
N PHE A 45 15.50 -0.25 -1.92
CA PHE A 45 15.50 -0.30 -0.47
C PHE A 45 16.82 -0.85 0.06
N ASP A 46 17.21 -0.42 1.26
CA ASP A 46 18.26 -1.07 2.04
C ASP A 46 17.86 -2.50 2.43
N ASN A 47 18.83 -3.43 2.43
CA ASN A 47 18.61 -4.84 2.75
C ASN A 47 17.99 -5.08 4.14
N SER A 48 18.16 -4.16 5.10
CA SER A 48 17.50 -4.22 6.40
C SER A 48 15.97 -4.24 6.31
N LEU A 49 15.39 -3.72 5.21
CA LEU A 49 13.95 -3.63 5.00
C LEU A 49 13.36 -4.85 4.30
N ILE A 50 14.16 -5.85 3.93
CA ILE A 50 13.68 -6.98 3.10
C ILE A 50 12.47 -7.71 3.71
N ASN A 51 12.52 -8.04 5.01
CA ASN A 51 11.43 -8.72 5.69
C ASN A 51 10.17 -7.84 5.76
N VAL A 52 10.35 -6.53 5.96
CA VAL A 52 9.24 -5.57 6.03
C VAL A 52 8.54 -5.44 4.68
N ILE A 53 9.31 -5.42 3.58
CA ILE A 53 8.75 -5.39 2.23
C ILE A 53 8.04 -6.71 1.89
N LEU A 54 8.62 -7.85 2.27
CA LEU A 54 7.97 -9.17 2.10
C LEU A 54 6.66 -9.28 2.89
N ASP A 55 6.62 -8.82 4.14
CA ASP A 55 5.40 -8.81 4.96
C ASP A 55 4.32 -7.91 4.35
N LYS A 56 4.72 -6.80 3.70
CA LYS A 56 3.81 -5.81 3.13
C LYS A 56 3.22 -6.24 1.78
N PHE A 57 4.03 -6.81 0.90
CA PHE A 57 3.62 -7.13 -0.47
C PHE A 57 3.34 -8.62 -0.69
N GLY A 58 3.71 -9.48 0.26
CA GLY A 58 3.57 -10.93 0.16
C GLY A 58 4.59 -11.53 -0.80
N GLN A 59 4.28 -12.71 -1.32
CA GLN A 59 5.17 -13.47 -2.21
C GLN A 59 5.07 -13.06 -3.68
N ASP A 60 4.05 -12.28 -4.06
CA ASP A 60 3.78 -11.89 -5.45
C ASP A 60 4.49 -10.58 -5.84
N ILE A 61 5.70 -10.34 -5.32
CA ILE A 61 6.50 -9.17 -5.63
C ILE A 61 7.83 -9.54 -6.26
N ASP A 62 8.13 -8.89 -7.38
CA ASP A 62 9.42 -9.02 -8.05
C ASP A 62 10.48 -8.23 -7.27
N ILE A 63 11.37 -8.95 -6.60
CA ILE A 63 12.52 -8.42 -5.89
C ILE A 63 13.78 -8.71 -6.70
N GLU A 64 14.52 -7.66 -7.05
CA GLU A 64 15.80 -7.77 -7.75
C GLU A 64 16.92 -7.23 -6.85
N LYS A 65 17.99 -8.00 -6.67
CA LYS A 65 19.18 -7.52 -5.96
C LYS A 65 19.87 -6.45 -6.81
N VAL A 66 20.12 -5.28 -6.23
CA VAL A 66 20.82 -4.18 -6.92
C VAL A 66 22.32 -4.26 -6.66
N ASP A 67 22.72 -4.42 -5.40
CA ASP A 67 24.11 -4.53 -4.97
C ASP A 67 24.26 -5.33 -3.67
N GLY A 68 25.40 -5.23 -3.00
CA GLY A 68 25.66 -5.94 -1.73
C GLY A 68 24.76 -5.51 -0.57
N ASN A 69 24.18 -4.31 -0.63
CA ASN A 69 23.49 -3.67 0.49
C ASN A 69 22.03 -3.31 0.18
N SER A 70 21.58 -3.48 -1.06
CA SER A 70 20.24 -3.07 -1.47
C SER A 70 19.57 -3.99 -2.47
N PHE A 71 18.25 -3.92 -2.48
CA PHE A 71 17.36 -4.56 -3.44
C PHE A 71 16.38 -3.54 -4.00
N LYS A 72 15.74 -3.87 -5.12
CA LYS A 72 14.65 -3.07 -5.68
C LYS A 72 13.40 -3.90 -5.86
N ILE A 73 12.27 -3.21 -5.87
CA ILE A 73 10.98 -3.76 -6.22
C ILE A 73 10.34 -2.94 -7.33
N VAL A 74 9.51 -3.59 -8.13
CA VAL A 74 8.63 -2.95 -9.10
C VAL A 74 7.20 -3.35 -8.77
N PHE A 75 6.30 -2.37 -8.69
CA PHE A 75 4.87 -2.63 -8.50
C PHE A 75 4.03 -1.56 -9.21
N GLU A 76 2.83 -1.95 -9.61
CA GLU A 76 1.87 -1.04 -10.23
C GLU A 76 1.05 -0.33 -9.14
N ALA A 77 1.03 1.01 -9.18
CA ALA A 77 0.20 1.82 -8.29
C ALA A 77 -0.07 3.21 -8.90
N ALA A 78 -1.16 3.84 -8.48
CA ALA A 78 -1.41 5.24 -8.78
C ALA A 78 -0.45 6.13 -7.96
N VAL A 79 0.17 7.13 -8.59
CA VAL A 79 1.00 8.13 -7.90
C VAL A 79 0.10 9.03 -7.05
N SER A 80 -0.09 8.62 -5.81
CA SER A 80 -1.01 9.25 -4.88
C SER A 80 -0.31 9.96 -3.73
N ASP A 81 -1.08 10.78 -3.05
CA ASP A 81 -0.72 11.40 -1.78
C ASP A 81 -0.37 10.40 -0.68
N GLY A 82 -1.02 9.23 -0.69
CA GLY A 82 -0.73 8.14 0.24
C GLY A 82 0.59 7.45 -0.09
N LEU A 83 0.79 7.08 -1.36
CA LEU A 83 2.05 6.49 -1.82
C LEU A 83 3.23 7.42 -1.54
N PHE A 84 3.09 8.69 -1.90
CA PHE A 84 4.11 9.72 -1.67
C PHE A 84 4.50 9.83 -0.18
N ARG A 85 3.53 9.91 0.73
CA ARG A 85 3.79 9.97 2.19
C ARG A 85 4.39 8.68 2.71
N TRP A 86 3.94 7.53 2.21
CA TRP A 86 4.49 6.23 2.58
C TRP A 86 5.96 6.12 2.18
N VAL A 87 6.32 6.55 0.97
CA VAL A 87 7.72 6.55 0.53
C VAL A 87 8.58 7.46 1.43
N LEU A 88 8.12 8.68 1.71
CA LEU A 88 8.85 9.61 2.58
C LEU A 88 9.07 9.07 3.99
N SER A 89 8.18 8.21 4.49
CA SER A 89 8.29 7.64 5.84
C SER A 89 9.52 6.75 6.04
N TRP A 90 10.13 6.26 4.96
CA TRP A 90 11.36 5.47 4.99
C TRP A 90 12.64 6.30 5.06
N GLY A 91 12.56 7.63 4.87
CA GLY A 91 13.74 8.49 4.88
C GLY A 91 14.79 8.07 3.84
N SER A 92 16.04 7.92 4.28
CA SER A 92 17.17 7.55 3.42
C SER A 92 17.23 6.07 3.04
N ASP A 93 16.42 5.23 3.68
CA ASP A 93 16.47 3.76 3.50
C ASP A 93 15.69 3.31 2.24
N ALA A 94 14.98 4.23 1.59
CA ALA A 94 14.30 4.00 0.33
C ALA A 94 14.60 5.11 -0.69
N LYS A 95 14.80 4.71 -1.95
CA LYS A 95 15.05 5.60 -3.09
C LYS A 95 14.14 5.24 -4.25
N VAL A 96 13.30 6.18 -4.66
CA VAL A 96 12.48 6.03 -5.87
C VAL A 96 13.35 6.16 -7.11
N LEU A 97 13.22 5.21 -8.03
CA LEU A 97 13.89 5.16 -9.32
C LEU A 97 12.94 5.48 -10.48
N SER A 98 11.63 5.25 -10.31
CA SER A 98 10.57 5.58 -11.27
C SER A 98 9.22 5.71 -10.56
N PRO A 99 8.29 6.57 -11.03
CA PRO A 99 8.40 7.51 -12.15
C PRO A 99 9.06 8.84 -11.75
N ASN A 100 9.54 9.60 -12.75
CA ASN A 100 10.15 10.92 -12.53
C ASN A 100 9.22 11.89 -11.77
N SER A 101 7.92 11.80 -11.99
CA SER A 101 6.92 12.62 -11.28
C SER A 101 6.99 12.43 -9.76
N LEU A 102 7.14 11.18 -9.29
CA LEU A 102 7.28 10.85 -7.88
C LEU A 102 8.64 11.28 -7.33
N ILE A 103 9.71 11.10 -8.11
CA ILE A 103 11.07 11.53 -7.74
C ILE A 103 11.11 13.04 -7.49
N GLU A 104 10.61 13.84 -8.42
CA GLU A 104 10.62 15.30 -8.29
C GLU A 104 9.76 15.79 -7.12
N ARG A 105 8.64 15.10 -6.86
CA ARG A 105 7.79 15.38 -5.70
C ARG A 105 8.55 15.13 -4.38
N ILE A 106 9.27 14.01 -4.27
CA ILE A 106 10.08 13.66 -3.08
C ILE A 106 11.23 14.64 -2.89
N LYS A 107 11.95 15.00 -3.95
CA LYS A 107 13.03 16.00 -3.90
C LYS A 107 12.53 17.34 -3.40
N THR A 108 11.40 17.81 -3.94
CA THR A 108 10.78 19.08 -3.55
C THR A 108 10.44 19.09 -2.07
N GLU A 109 9.83 18.03 -1.55
CA GLU A 109 9.47 17.95 -0.14
C GLU A 109 10.68 17.80 0.77
N SER A 110 11.68 17.01 0.36
CA SER A 110 12.94 16.86 1.11
C SER A 110 13.67 18.19 1.26
N HIS A 111 13.71 19.03 0.22
CA HIS A 111 14.27 20.38 0.30
C HIS A 111 13.48 21.28 1.26
N LYS A 112 12.15 21.22 1.27
CA LYS A 112 11.35 22.00 2.22
C LYS A 112 11.65 21.59 3.66
N VAL A 113 11.69 20.28 3.94
CA VAL A 113 12.01 19.75 5.27
C VAL A 113 13.42 20.16 5.68
N ALA A 114 14.40 20.07 4.78
CA ALA A 114 15.76 20.49 5.03
C ALA A 114 15.88 21.99 5.33
N ASN A 115 15.04 22.85 4.75
CA ASN A 115 15.05 24.29 5.01
C ASN A 115 14.39 24.67 6.36
N LEU A 116 13.74 23.74 7.05
CA LEU A 116 13.11 24.01 8.35
C LEU A 116 14.09 23.86 9.53
N TYR A 117 15.22 23.18 9.33
CA TYR A 117 16.21 22.83 10.37
C TYR A 117 17.62 23.20 9.93
#